data_AF-A0A229R8X8-F1
#
_entry.id   AF-A0A229R8X8-F1
#
_cell.length_a   1.000
_cell.length_b   1.000
_cell.length_c   1.000
_cell.angle_alpha   90.00
_cell.angle_beta   90.00
_cell.angle_gamma   90.00
#
_symmetry.space_group_name_H-M   'P 1'
#
loop_
_entity.id
_entity.type
_entity.pdbx_description
1 polymer ?
#
loop_
_entity_poly.entity_id
_entity_poly.type
_entity_poly.pdbx_seq_one_letter_code
_entity_poly.pdbx_strand_id
1 'polypeptide(L)'
;EEAIGLHTMAPYEKFAAKTEAHRGELRDFLDASRAAGKLTLGYGASTKGNVILQYCGLTEKDLPAIGEVNADKAGCFTPGSEIPIVSEEDAKAQKPDQLLVLPWGYRDSFIEREHEYLANGGTLVFPLPQLEIKSS
;
A
#
# COMPACT_ATOMS: atom_id res chain seq x y z
N GLU A 1 24.63 14.13 15.23
CA GLU A 1 25.01 13.23 14.12
C GLU A 1 25.97 12.13 14.53
N GLU A 2 26.99 12.39 15.37
CA GLU A 2 27.92 11.35 15.87
C GLU A 2 27.25 10.16 16.57
N ALA A 3 26.21 10.41 17.38
CA ALA A 3 25.53 9.39 18.18
C ALA A 3 24.79 8.31 17.35
N ILE A 4 24.57 8.53 16.05
CA ILE A 4 23.86 7.59 15.16
C ILE A 4 24.80 6.94 14.13
N GLY A 5 26.10 7.30 14.14
CA GLY A 5 27.11 6.69 13.28
C GLY A 5 26.89 6.91 11.78
N LEU A 6 26.21 7.98 11.35
CA LEU A 6 25.86 8.24 9.93
C LEU A 6 27.06 8.40 8.98
N HIS A 7 28.27 8.56 9.54
CA HIS A 7 29.53 8.58 8.80
C HIS A 7 30.10 7.17 8.54
N THR A 8 29.42 6.12 9.01
CA THR A 8 29.80 4.71 8.83
C THR A 8 28.74 3.99 7.99
N MET A 9 29.10 2.85 7.41
CA MET A 9 28.15 2.04 6.62
C MET A 9 27.10 1.31 7.47
N ALA A 10 27.39 1.05 8.74
CA ALA A 10 26.56 0.24 9.63
C ALA A 10 25.07 0.67 9.71
N PRO A 11 24.70 1.96 9.90
CA PRO A 11 23.29 2.35 9.89
C PRO A 11 22.60 2.14 8.53
N TYR A 12 23.32 2.28 7.42
CA TYR A 12 22.76 2.09 6.08
C TYR A 12 22.56 0.60 5.76
N GLU A 13 23.49 -0.27 6.15
CA GLU A 13 23.33 -1.73 6.03
C GLU A 13 22.16 -2.23 6.87
N LYS A 14 22.02 -1.72 8.11
CA LYS A 14 20.88 -2.03 8.97
C LYS A 14 19.56 -1.53 8.37
N PHE A 15 19.56 -0.37 7.73
CA PHE A 15 18.39 0.14 7.02
C PHE A 15 18.05 -0.75 5.83
N ALA A 16 19.02 -1.11 4.99
CA ALA A 16 18.81 -2.00 3.84
C ALA A 16 18.23 -3.36 4.26
N ALA A 17 18.77 -3.97 5.33
CA ALA A 17 18.26 -5.22 5.87
C ALA A 17 16.80 -5.10 6.37
N LYS A 18 16.47 -3.97 7.02
CA LYS A 18 15.08 -3.69 7.43
C LYS A 18 14.15 -3.50 6.24
N THR A 19 14.58 -2.79 5.21
CA THR A 19 13.79 -2.57 3.98
C THR A 19 13.52 -3.90 3.27
N GLU A 20 14.47 -4.82 3.23
CA GLU A 20 14.26 -6.14 2.62
C GLU A 20 13.34 -7.03 3.46
N ALA A 21 13.50 -7.06 4.79
CA ALA A 21 12.59 -7.78 5.67
C ALA A 21 11.14 -7.27 5.52
N HIS A 22 10.99 -5.94 5.49
CA HIS A 22 9.70 -5.28 5.32
C HIS A 22 9.05 -5.57 3.96
N ARG A 23 9.85 -5.66 2.89
CA ARG A 23 9.37 -6.14 1.58
C ARG A 23 8.81 -7.56 1.67
N GLY A 24 9.51 -8.45 2.37
CA GLY A 24 9.03 -9.81 2.66
C GLY A 24 7.69 -9.80 3.38
N GLU A 25 7.57 -9.04 4.47
CA GLU A 25 6.32 -8.94 5.25
C GLU A 25 5.12 -8.48 4.41
N LEU A 26 5.29 -7.46 3.56
CA LEU A 26 4.22 -6.98 2.68
C LEU A 26 3.86 -8.03 1.61
N ARG A 27 4.85 -8.74 1.04
CA ARG A 27 4.60 -9.81 0.07
C ARG A 27 3.84 -10.96 0.71
N ASP A 28 4.28 -11.42 1.87
CA ASP A 28 3.65 -12.51 2.60
C ASP A 28 2.19 -12.16 2.96
N PHE A 29 1.94 -10.92 3.36
CA PHE A 29 0.58 -10.43 3.61
C PHE A 29 -0.31 -10.51 2.36
N LEU A 30 0.15 -10.01 1.21
CA LEU A 30 -0.63 -10.02 -0.03
C LEU A 30 -0.85 -11.43 -0.57
N ASP A 31 0.16 -12.30 -0.46
CA ASP A 31 0.07 -13.70 -0.84
C ASP A 31 -0.94 -14.45 0.04
N ALA A 32 -0.93 -14.21 1.36
CA ALA A 32 -1.91 -14.76 2.29
C ALA A 32 -3.33 -14.21 2.04
N SER A 33 -3.46 -12.92 1.73
CA SER A 33 -4.73 -12.29 1.37
C SER A 33 -5.36 -12.95 0.15
N ARG A 34 -4.57 -13.11 -0.92
CA ARG A 34 -5.00 -13.80 -2.15
C ARG A 34 -5.33 -15.26 -1.91
N ALA A 35 -4.52 -15.98 -1.12
CA ALA A 35 -4.78 -17.38 -0.78
C ALA A 35 -6.09 -17.55 0.02
N ALA A 36 -6.47 -16.54 0.81
CA ALA A 36 -7.75 -16.49 1.53
C ALA A 36 -8.92 -16.03 0.66
N GLY A 37 -8.70 -15.74 -0.63
CA GLY A 37 -9.73 -15.27 -1.57
C GLY A 37 -10.19 -13.83 -1.32
N LYS A 38 -9.41 -13.03 -0.58
CA LYS A 38 -9.74 -11.63 -0.30
C LYS A 38 -9.37 -10.73 -1.47
N LEU A 39 -10.21 -9.75 -1.76
CA LEU A 39 -9.93 -8.68 -2.70
C LEU A 39 -9.16 -7.55 -2.02
N THR A 40 -7.89 -7.39 -2.39
CA THR A 40 -7.07 -6.25 -1.98
C THR A 40 -6.90 -5.28 -3.14
N LEU A 41 -7.31 -4.02 -2.96
CA LEU A 41 -7.03 -2.95 -3.93
C LEU A 41 -5.99 -1.98 -3.40
N GLY A 42 -5.23 -1.36 -4.31
CA GLY A 42 -4.41 -0.21 -3.96
C GLY A 42 -5.28 1.03 -3.74
N TYR A 43 -4.85 1.91 -2.85
CA TYR A 43 -5.61 3.12 -2.52
C TYR A 43 -4.72 4.36 -2.50
N GLY A 44 -4.97 5.27 -3.46
CA GLY A 44 -4.23 6.49 -3.74
C GLY A 44 -2.95 6.27 -4.56
N ALA A 45 -2.96 6.63 -5.85
CA ALA A 45 -1.81 6.44 -6.75
C ALA A 45 -0.72 7.52 -6.54
N SER A 46 0.04 7.45 -5.43
CA SER A 46 1.07 8.43 -5.08
C SER A 46 2.47 8.07 -5.61
N THR A 47 3.32 9.09 -5.80
CA THR A 47 4.72 8.90 -6.22
C THR A 47 5.51 8.02 -5.23
N LYS A 48 5.34 8.25 -3.92
CA LYS A 48 5.99 7.43 -2.88
C LYS A 48 5.43 6.01 -2.86
N GLY A 49 4.11 5.87 -3.07
CA GLY A 49 3.45 4.58 -3.25
C GLY A 49 4.05 3.78 -4.39
N ASN A 50 4.30 4.43 -5.54
CA ASN A 50 4.84 3.75 -6.72
C ASN A 50 6.25 3.16 -6.48
N VAL A 51 7.03 3.73 -5.55
CA VAL A 51 8.31 3.14 -5.14
C VAL A 51 8.08 1.81 -4.40
N ILE A 52 7.08 1.73 -3.52
CA ILE A 52 6.71 0.50 -2.81
C ILE A 52 6.27 -0.56 -3.82
N LEU A 53 5.40 -0.20 -4.77
CA LEU A 53 4.91 -1.11 -5.82
C LEU A 53 6.08 -1.75 -6.58
N GLN A 54 6.99 -0.93 -7.10
CA GLN A 54 8.12 -1.41 -7.89
C GLN A 54 9.15 -2.15 -7.04
N TYR A 55 9.54 -1.62 -5.88
CA TYR A 55 10.52 -2.27 -5.00
C TYR A 55 10.04 -3.64 -4.52
N CYS A 56 8.76 -3.76 -4.18
CA CYS A 56 8.17 -5.02 -3.77
C CYS A 56 7.79 -5.93 -4.96
N GLY A 57 7.89 -5.44 -6.20
CA GLY A 57 7.49 -6.19 -7.40
C GLY A 57 5.99 -6.53 -7.41
N LEU A 58 5.15 -5.60 -6.94
CA LEU A 58 3.70 -5.78 -6.93
C LEU A 58 3.15 -5.60 -8.34
N THR A 59 2.17 -6.43 -8.68
CA THR A 59 1.50 -6.43 -9.99
C THR A 59 -0.01 -6.47 -9.82
N GLU A 60 -0.75 -6.45 -10.93
CA GLU A 60 -2.21 -6.63 -10.94
C GLU A 60 -2.69 -7.95 -10.28
N LYS A 61 -1.82 -8.95 -10.13
CA LYS A 61 -2.12 -10.19 -9.40
C LYS A 61 -2.20 -10.00 -7.88
N ASP A 62 -1.52 -8.96 -7.38
CA ASP A 62 -1.50 -8.63 -5.96
C ASP A 62 -2.53 -7.54 -5.66
N LEU A 63 -2.64 -6.55 -6.55
CA LEU A 63 -3.55 -5.41 -6.46
C LEU A 63 -4.24 -5.22 -7.82
N PRO A 64 -5.45 -5.75 -8.05
CA PRO A 64 -6.10 -5.69 -9.37
C PRO A 64 -6.34 -4.28 -9.91
N ALA A 65 -6.45 -3.29 -9.03
CA ALA A 65 -6.55 -1.88 -9.40
C ALA A 65 -6.09 -0.97 -8.27
N ILE A 66 -5.83 0.30 -8.59
CA ILE A 66 -5.61 1.37 -7.62
C ILE A 66 -6.74 2.39 -7.72
N GLY A 67 -7.49 2.58 -6.65
CA GLY A 67 -8.48 3.66 -6.53
C GLY A 67 -7.81 5.00 -6.29
N GLU A 68 -8.19 6.02 -7.05
CA GLU A 68 -7.59 7.36 -7.00
C GLU A 68 -8.66 8.46 -7.13
N VAL A 69 -8.48 9.56 -6.40
CA VAL A 69 -9.41 10.70 -6.37
C VAL A 69 -9.13 11.70 -7.50
N ASN A 70 -7.90 11.74 -8.00
CA ASN A 70 -7.55 12.59 -9.13
C ASN A 70 -8.05 11.97 -10.44
N ALA A 71 -9.08 12.58 -11.03
CA ALA A 71 -9.68 12.16 -12.29
C ALA A 71 -8.69 12.09 -13.47
N ASP A 72 -7.64 12.93 -13.49
CA ASP A 72 -6.63 12.92 -14.55
C ASP A 72 -5.82 11.62 -14.60
N LYS A 73 -5.80 10.86 -13.51
CA LYS A 73 -5.11 9.57 -13.42
C LYS A 73 -6.02 8.38 -13.71
N ALA A 74 -7.34 8.56 -13.68
CA ALA A 74 -8.27 7.47 -13.97
C ALA A 74 -8.09 7.01 -15.44
N GLY A 75 -8.05 5.71 -15.66
CA GLY A 75 -7.77 5.11 -16.97
C GLY A 75 -6.29 5.05 -17.35
N CYS A 76 -5.38 5.54 -16.49
CA CYS A 76 -3.94 5.34 -16.63
C CYS A 76 -3.47 4.07 -15.89
N PHE A 77 -2.17 3.82 -15.93
CA PHE A 77 -1.52 2.69 -15.24
C PHE A 77 -0.38 3.20 -14.35
N THR A 78 -0.06 2.46 -13.30
CA THR A 78 1.11 2.78 -12.48
C THR A 78 2.41 2.58 -13.26
N PRO A 79 3.37 3.51 -13.18
CA PRO A 79 4.64 3.36 -13.87
C PRO A 79 5.44 2.15 -13.37
N GLY A 80 5.83 1.27 -14.30
CA GLY A 80 6.69 0.11 -14.04
C GLY A 80 5.95 -1.13 -13.53
N SER A 81 4.94 -0.98 -12.68
CA SER A 81 4.11 -2.10 -12.20
C SER A 81 2.85 -2.37 -13.03
N GLU A 82 2.47 -1.43 -13.91
CA GLU A 82 1.38 -1.57 -14.88
C GLU A 82 0.02 -1.93 -14.26
N ILE A 83 -0.24 -1.49 -13.03
CA ILE A 83 -1.51 -1.71 -12.34
C ILE A 83 -2.50 -0.62 -12.81
N PRO A 84 -3.73 -0.99 -13.24
CA PRO A 84 -4.70 -0.01 -13.70
C PRO A 84 -5.13 0.92 -12.56
N ILE A 85 -5.23 2.21 -12.89
CA ILE A 85 -5.75 3.24 -11.99
C ILE A 85 -7.20 3.52 -12.37
N VAL A 86 -8.10 3.34 -11.41
CA VAL A 86 -9.53 3.58 -11.56
C VAL A 86 -9.96 4.71 -10.62
N SER A 87 -11.15 5.26 -10.83
CA SER A 87 -11.71 6.22 -9.89
C SER A 87 -11.87 5.58 -8.51
N GLU A 88 -11.76 6.38 -7.44
CA GLU A 88 -12.03 5.91 -6.09
C GLU A 88 -13.44 5.30 -5.96
N GLU A 89 -14.44 5.87 -6.65
CA GLU A 89 -15.81 5.36 -6.67
C GLU A 89 -15.88 3.95 -7.28
N ASP A 90 -15.27 3.75 -8.46
CA ASP A 90 -15.24 2.44 -9.14
C ASP A 90 -14.48 1.39 -8.31
N ALA A 91 -13.40 1.80 -7.63
CA ALA A 91 -12.68 0.92 -6.71
C ALA A 91 -13.56 0.49 -5.53
N LYS A 92 -14.28 1.43 -4.91
CA LYS A 92 -15.17 1.13 -3.77
C LYS A 92 -16.40 0.32 -4.20
N ALA A 93 -16.90 0.51 -5.42
CA ALA A 93 -18.01 -0.26 -5.97
C ALA A 93 -17.70 -1.76 -6.11
N GLN A 94 -16.42 -2.12 -6.23
CA GLN A 94 -15.95 -3.52 -6.21
C GLN A 94 -16.03 -4.17 -4.82
N LYS A 95 -16.31 -3.40 -3.76
CA LYS A 95 -16.41 -3.85 -2.37
C LYS A 95 -15.16 -4.62 -1.91
N PRO A 96 -13.97 -4.00 -1.94
CA PRO A 96 -12.74 -4.67 -1.57
C PRO A 96 -12.72 -5.03 -0.08
N ASP A 97 -12.28 -6.24 0.25
CA ASP A 97 -12.03 -6.65 1.63
C ASP A 97 -10.93 -5.82 2.29
N GLN A 98 -9.96 -5.38 1.48
CA GLN A 98 -8.77 -4.68 1.94
C GLN A 98 -8.37 -3.53 1.00
N LEU A 99 -7.95 -2.41 1.59
CA LEU A 99 -7.38 -1.27 0.88
C LEU A 99 -5.94 -1.03 1.34
N LEU A 100 -4.98 -1.22 0.43
CA LEU A 100 -3.58 -0.88 0.67
C LEU A 100 -3.35 0.61 0.46
N VAL A 101 -3.22 1.37 1.55
CA VAL A 101 -3.09 2.82 1.54
C VAL A 101 -1.67 3.23 1.18
N LEU A 102 -1.46 3.62 -0.08
CA LEU A 102 -0.15 3.97 -0.62
C LEU A 102 0.34 5.37 -0.16
N PRO A 103 -0.53 6.41 0.00
CA PRO A 103 -0.18 7.67 0.66
C PRO A 103 -0.16 7.52 2.19
N TRP A 104 0.57 6.52 2.70
CA TRP A 104 0.58 6.11 4.12
C TRP A 104 0.88 7.24 5.11
N GLY A 105 1.57 8.31 4.69
CA GLY A 105 1.87 9.47 5.54
C GLY A 105 0.63 10.24 6.01
N TYR A 106 -0.53 10.02 5.39
CA TYR A 106 -1.82 10.59 5.78
C TYR A 106 -2.71 9.57 6.52
N ARG A 107 -2.10 8.58 7.18
CA ARG A 107 -2.76 7.46 7.87
C ARG A 107 -4.04 7.85 8.59
N ASP A 108 -3.96 8.80 9.51
CA ASP A 108 -5.08 9.16 10.38
C ASP A 108 -6.25 9.76 9.58
N SER A 109 -5.96 10.57 8.55
CA SER A 109 -6.97 11.11 7.65
C SER A 109 -7.69 10.02 6.85
N PHE A 110 -6.98 8.96 6.43
CA PHE A 110 -7.61 7.81 5.77
C PHE A 110 -8.48 7.01 6.74
N ILE A 111 -8.05 6.79 7.98
CA ILE A 111 -8.86 6.08 8.99
C ILE A 111 -10.14 6.86 9.31
N GLU A 112 -10.04 8.18 9.48
CA GLU A 112 -11.19 9.05 9.73
C GLU A 112 -12.17 9.06 8.56
N ARG A 113 -11.65 9.24 7.33
CA ARG A 113 -12.47 9.26 6.12
C ARG A 113 -13.17 7.93 5.85
N GLU A 114 -12.48 6.82 6.06
CA GLU A 114 -12.98 5.47 5.75
C GLU A 114 -13.61 4.77 6.98
N HIS A 115 -14.11 5.53 7.96
CA HIS A 115 -14.73 4.96 9.16
C HIS A 115 -15.93 4.05 8.83
N GLU A 116 -16.76 4.40 7.85
CA GLU A 116 -17.89 3.56 7.41
C GLU A 116 -17.40 2.26 6.74
N TYR A 117 -16.35 2.34 5.92
CA TYR A 117 -15.75 1.16 5.30
C TYR A 117 -15.23 0.19 6.36
N LEU A 118 -14.52 0.71 7.37
CA LEU A 118 -14.04 -0.07 8.51
C LEU A 118 -15.21 -0.69 9.29
N ALA A 119 -16.23 0.10 9.63
CA ALA A 119 -17.41 -0.36 10.37
C ALA A 119 -18.18 -1.47 9.63
N ASN A 120 -18.10 -1.49 8.30
CA ASN A 120 -18.70 -2.53 7.45
C ASN A 120 -17.78 -3.75 7.22
N GLY A 121 -16.72 -3.90 8.01
CA GLY A 121 -15.80 -5.05 7.95
C GLY A 121 -14.63 -4.90 6.99
N GLY A 122 -14.50 -3.74 6.34
CA GLY A 122 -13.34 -3.39 5.54
C GLY A 122 -12.06 -3.28 6.37
N THR A 123 -10.92 -3.43 5.71
CA THR A 123 -9.60 -3.34 6.35
C THR A 123 -8.70 -2.36 5.61
N LEU A 124 -8.14 -1.38 6.33
CA LEU A 124 -7.07 -0.54 5.81
C LEU A 124 -5.71 -1.17 6.12
N VAL A 125 -4.84 -1.22 5.13
CA VAL A 125 -3.48 -1.75 5.25
C VAL A 125 -2.50 -0.63 4.96
N PHE A 126 -1.66 -0.29 5.93
CA PHE A 126 -0.63 0.72 5.80
C PHE A 126 0.71 0.03 5.60
N PRO A 127 1.36 0.18 4.43
CA PRO A 127 2.60 -0.53 4.15
C PRO A 127 3.79 0.05 4.87
N LEU A 128 3.76 1.23 5.48
CA LEU A 128 4.93 1.86 6.13
C LEU A 128 4.48 2.73 7.32
N PRO A 129 5.36 3.00 8.30
CA PRO A 129 6.77 2.58 8.40
C PRO A 129 6.99 1.13 8.84
N GLN A 130 5.95 0.49 9.37
CA GLN A 130 5.83 -0.94 9.61
C GLN A 130 4.51 -1.38 8.98
N LEU A 131 4.39 -2.66 8.63
CA LEU A 131 3.13 -3.16 8.08
C LEU A 131 2.08 -3.10 9.19
N GLU A 132 1.05 -2.29 8.97
CA GLU A 132 -0.03 -2.10 9.93
C GLU A 132 -1.38 -2.45 9.28
N ILE A 133 -2.19 -3.20 10.02
CA ILE A 133 -3.53 -3.60 9.59
C ILE A 133 -4.52 -2.95 10.54
N LYS A 134 -5.41 -2.13 10.00
CA LYS A 134 -6.49 -1.47 10.73
C LYS A 134 -7.83 -2.01 10.27
N SER A 135 -8.52 -2.74 11.15
CA SER A 135 -9.93 -3.10 11.04
C SER A 135 -10.75 -2.32 12.07
N SER A 136 -12.09 -2.44 12.00
CA SER A 136 -12.98 -2.07 13.11
C SER A 136 -12.66 -2.85 14.38
#